data_AF-A0A7S0WM22-F1
#
_entry.id   AF-A0A7S0WM22-F1
#
_cell.length_a   1.000
_cell.length_b   1.000
_cell.length_c   1.000
_cell.angle_alpha   90.00
_cell.angle_beta   90.00
_cell.angle_gamma   90.00
#
_symmetry.space_group_name_H-M   'P 1'
#
loop_
_entity.id
_entity.type
_entity.pdbx_description
1 polymer ?
#
loop_
_entity_poly.entity_id
_entity_poly.type
_entity_poly.pdbx_seq_one_letter_code
_entity_poly.pdbx_strand_id
1 'polypeptide(L)'
;ASQDASGTNSPAHRHQSLLATLRRLELGGAGESDRERSRASLRTNRARLREVPFFEKRSAEDAQKVMSGEVRLSNGASVRLGELDVENASKLAMALDVNEVVCVELIVASIENGANAEDVGPAAVGIYLRERAAALESLLVVLRCADGTSPVDAVMDGELVDYAEELLKDGTLFDRLVKLVTAPPPGGPFLVASKQNELALAHGAPPVAEQRALGPLDKLVDIRGRPILRQECVAQERRLVVECLFHAARVMPPSTANAQELLVLAGKSAEAMKNIDGVAPEDLPMGYGSIFAAAAAFTPVLSGVDAAVVKTELAKATSTTVNSANAPPLFSFIRFAWCVLALDLGLTEAEEGIKESLKNDALEAIAKVLKTGAFQDDHPVARKQNLEMVHAILTRYLHHNLRKTALHRMLTDGTGVKPPVVENGMTIETDPAKPMADLCALLAEIYRQAPELSAKCSSLKSFLEIAGDGEHSVGSLVKLLELCTTIAQTSEGARSIFELLQRSQGAANWDRLL
;
A
#
# COMPACT_ATOMS: atom_id res chain seq x y z
N ALA A 1 -0.57 14.94 31.39
CA ALA A 1 0.77 15.17 31.96
C ALA A 1 1.79 14.95 30.84
N SER A 2 1.99 15.89 29.91
CA SER A 2 2.69 17.19 30.03
C SER A 2 4.21 17.05 30.27
N GLN A 3 4.91 16.37 29.37
CA GLN A 3 6.34 16.55 29.10
C GLN A 3 6.59 16.17 27.62
N ASP A 4 6.58 17.17 26.73
CA ASP A 4 7.25 17.12 25.41
C ASP A 4 7.27 18.53 24.77
N ALA A 5 7.45 19.56 25.60
CA ALA A 5 7.51 20.97 25.20
C ALA A 5 8.95 21.53 25.22
N SER A 6 9.96 20.67 25.08
CA SER A 6 11.33 21.08 24.79
C SER A 6 11.75 20.42 23.48
N GLY A 7 11.37 21.05 22.36
CA GLY A 7 11.90 20.69 21.05
C GLY A 7 13.40 20.94 21.05
N THR A 8 14.17 19.89 21.33
CA THR A 8 15.59 19.85 20.99
C THR A 8 15.66 20.03 19.49
N ASN A 9 16.22 21.16 19.04
CA ASN A 9 16.49 21.49 17.63
C ASN A 9 17.65 20.61 17.11
N SER A 10 17.53 19.30 17.32
CA SER A 10 18.52 18.31 16.92
C SER A 10 18.45 18.21 15.40
N PRO A 11 19.56 18.43 14.70
CA PRO A 11 19.59 18.44 13.24
C PRO A 11 19.29 17.05 12.64
N ALA A 12 19.30 16.00 13.47
CA ALA A 12 18.88 14.65 13.10
C ALA A 12 17.34 14.46 13.08
N HIS A 13 16.56 15.26 13.82
CA HIS A 13 15.10 15.08 13.98
C HIS A 13 14.29 15.94 12.99
N ARG A 14 14.65 15.87 11.70
CA ARG A 14 14.12 16.73 10.64
C ARG A 14 12.66 16.40 10.32
N HIS A 15 12.37 15.12 10.11
CA HIS A 15 11.07 14.63 9.67
C HIS A 15 10.15 14.28 10.84
N GLN A 16 10.69 13.86 11.98
CA GLN A 16 9.89 13.72 13.20
C GLN A 16 9.26 15.06 13.64
N SER A 17 9.99 16.16 13.47
CA SER A 17 9.45 17.51 13.75
C SER A 17 8.31 17.88 12.79
N LEU A 18 8.44 17.56 11.50
CA LEU A 18 7.37 17.73 10.51
C LEU A 18 6.15 16.87 10.84
N LEU A 19 6.37 15.58 11.14
CA LEU A 19 5.30 14.67 11.49
C LEU A 19 4.54 15.14 12.73
N ALA A 20 5.26 15.66 13.74
CA ALA A 20 4.66 16.19 14.96
C ALA A 20 3.83 17.46 14.71
N THR A 21 4.20 18.32 13.76
CA THR A 21 3.38 19.49 13.41
C THR A 21 2.12 19.06 12.66
N LEU A 22 2.21 18.11 11.72
CA LEU A 22 1.04 17.57 11.01
C LEU A 22 0.08 16.81 11.93
N ARG A 23 0.58 15.92 12.79
CA ARG A 23 -0.25 15.19 13.77
C ARG A 23 -1.00 16.08 14.73
N ARG A 24 -0.42 17.24 15.09
CA ARG A 24 -1.13 18.23 15.91
C ARG A 24 -2.34 18.82 15.19
N LEU A 25 -2.28 18.96 13.87
CA LEU A 25 -3.44 19.38 13.10
C LEU A 25 -4.52 18.28 13.11
N GLU A 26 -4.13 17.01 12.87
CA GLU A 26 -5.05 15.85 12.86
C GLU A 26 -5.82 15.66 14.18
N LEU A 27 -5.20 15.99 15.31
CA LEU A 27 -5.84 15.89 16.64
C LEU A 27 -6.97 16.92 16.86
N GLY A 28 -7.09 17.92 15.99
CA GLY A 28 -8.07 18.99 16.08
C GLY A 28 -7.72 20.05 17.14
N GLY A 29 -8.35 21.23 17.01
CA GLY A 29 -8.13 22.35 17.95
C GLY A 29 -6.81 23.11 17.74
N ALA A 30 -6.16 22.94 16.59
CA ALA A 30 -4.95 23.66 16.23
C ALA A 30 -5.19 25.18 16.10
N GLY A 31 -4.31 25.97 16.72
CA GLY A 31 -4.31 27.43 16.58
C GLY A 31 -3.55 27.90 15.34
N GLU A 32 -3.64 29.18 15.02
CA GLU A 32 -2.92 29.74 13.86
C GLU A 32 -1.39 29.56 13.96
N SER A 33 -0.85 29.59 15.17
CA SER A 33 0.56 29.28 15.42
C SER A 33 0.96 27.85 15.05
N ASP A 34 0.04 26.89 15.20
CA ASP A 34 0.29 25.49 14.80
C ASP A 34 0.28 25.37 13.27
N ARG A 35 -0.69 26.02 12.61
CA ARG A 35 -0.78 26.08 11.15
C ARG A 35 0.45 26.70 10.52
N GLU A 36 0.91 27.85 11.03
CA GLU A 36 2.13 28.50 10.53
C GLU A 36 3.38 27.63 10.71
N ARG A 37 3.48 26.90 11.84
CA ARG A 37 4.57 25.94 12.04
C ARG A 37 4.51 24.80 11.03
N SER A 38 3.32 24.27 10.74
CA SER A 38 3.13 23.23 9.72
C SER A 38 3.49 23.75 8.32
N ARG A 39 3.03 24.95 7.93
CA ARG A 39 3.39 25.61 6.66
C ARG A 39 4.90 25.77 6.50
N ALA A 40 5.57 26.31 7.53
CA ALA A 40 7.01 26.47 7.53
C ALA A 40 7.73 25.12 7.38
N SER A 41 7.29 24.10 8.14
CA SER A 41 7.88 22.76 8.11
C SER A 41 7.72 22.08 6.73
N LEU A 42 6.54 22.21 6.12
CA LEU A 42 6.25 21.68 4.78
C LEU A 42 7.08 22.37 3.70
N ARG A 43 7.24 23.70 3.78
CA ARG A 43 8.09 24.46 2.85
C ARG A 43 9.55 24.00 2.93
N THR A 44 10.09 23.86 4.14
CA THR A 44 11.48 23.41 4.36
C THR A 44 11.73 21.99 3.86
N ASN A 45 10.75 21.09 3.97
CA ASN A 45 10.92 19.68 3.60
C ASN A 45 10.43 19.34 2.18
N ARG A 46 9.90 20.31 1.42
CA ARG A 46 9.29 20.08 0.10
C ARG A 46 10.17 19.29 -0.86
N ALA A 47 11.43 19.70 -1.04
CA ALA A 47 12.34 19.01 -1.95
C ALA A 47 12.65 17.57 -1.48
N ARG A 48 12.79 17.36 -0.17
CA ARG A 48 13.08 16.04 0.41
C ARG A 48 11.90 15.08 0.26
N LEU A 49 10.69 15.57 0.49
CA LEU A 49 9.46 14.80 0.28
C LEU A 49 9.23 14.47 -1.19
N ARG A 50 9.63 15.35 -2.13
CA ARG A 50 9.53 15.09 -3.58
C ARG A 50 10.53 14.04 -4.06
N GLU A 51 11.79 14.10 -3.60
CA GLU A 51 12.86 13.26 -4.14
C GLU A 51 12.95 11.87 -3.48
N VAL A 52 12.52 11.71 -2.22
CA VAL A 52 12.43 10.41 -1.50
C VAL A 52 13.75 9.65 -1.19
N PRO A 53 15.00 10.17 -1.29
CA PRO A 53 16.07 9.60 -0.46
C PRO A 53 15.98 10.11 0.98
N PHE A 54 15.16 11.14 1.25
CA PHE A 54 14.96 11.89 2.51
C PHE A 54 16.22 12.54 3.10
N PHE A 55 17.39 12.06 2.72
CA PHE A 55 18.71 12.49 3.14
C PHE A 55 19.60 12.78 1.93
N GLU A 56 20.55 13.67 2.15
CA GLU A 56 21.54 14.04 1.15
C GLU A 56 22.49 12.87 0.85
N LYS A 57 22.94 12.76 -0.40
CA LYS A 57 23.91 11.73 -0.83
C LYS A 57 25.32 12.05 -0.33
N ARG A 58 26.17 11.02 -0.37
CA ARG A 58 27.61 11.13 -0.09
C ARG A 58 28.29 12.25 -0.89
N SER A 59 29.21 12.94 -0.24
CA SER A 59 29.93 14.09 -0.79
C SER A 59 31.41 14.02 -0.42
N ALA A 60 32.29 14.04 -1.41
CA ALA A 60 33.74 14.01 -1.18
C ALA A 60 34.21 15.24 -0.38
N GLU A 61 33.56 16.39 -0.57
CA GLU A 61 33.85 17.60 0.19
C GLU A 61 33.47 17.44 1.67
N ASP A 62 32.29 16.87 1.93
CA ASP A 62 31.82 16.66 3.30
C ASP A 62 32.60 15.54 3.99
N ALA A 63 33.03 14.51 3.25
CA ALA A 63 33.96 13.51 3.75
C ALA A 63 35.28 14.13 4.24
N GLN A 64 35.85 15.07 3.46
CA GLN A 64 37.06 15.79 3.88
C GLN A 64 36.83 16.64 5.14
N LYS A 65 35.67 17.29 5.26
CA LYS A 65 35.30 18.05 6.47
C LYS A 65 35.22 17.13 7.69
N VAL A 66 34.54 15.98 7.57
CA VAL A 66 34.47 15.01 8.67
C VAL A 66 35.85 14.49 9.05
N MET A 67 36.71 14.17 8.06
CA MET A 67 38.08 13.74 8.31
C MET A 67 38.97 14.79 9.00
N SER A 68 38.66 16.08 8.83
CA SER A 68 39.39 17.15 9.51
C SER A 68 39.10 17.24 11.03
N GLY A 69 38.05 16.55 11.50
CA GLY A 69 37.66 16.50 12.92
C GLY A 69 36.84 17.70 13.40
N GLU A 70 36.57 18.70 12.56
CA GLU A 70 35.68 19.82 12.89
C GLU A 70 34.57 19.96 11.84
N VAL A 71 33.32 19.78 12.28
CA VAL A 71 32.15 19.73 11.40
C VAL A 71 31.10 20.74 11.84
N ARG A 72 30.56 21.49 10.89
CA ARG A 72 29.42 22.37 11.11
C ARG A 72 28.12 21.64 10.74
N LEU A 73 27.24 21.47 11.72
CA LEU A 73 25.93 20.83 11.56
C LEU A 73 24.95 21.75 10.83
N SER A 74 23.84 21.19 10.35
CA SER A 74 22.80 21.92 9.61
C SER A 74 22.07 22.98 10.44
N ASN A 75 22.04 22.85 11.77
CA ASN A 75 21.54 23.90 12.68
C ASN A 75 22.56 25.03 12.93
N GLY A 76 23.74 24.96 12.30
CA GLY A 76 24.80 25.96 12.37
C GLY A 76 25.80 25.75 13.51
N ALA A 77 25.59 24.79 14.42
CA ALA A 77 26.50 24.45 15.49
C ALA A 77 27.78 23.77 14.95
N SER A 78 28.92 23.98 15.61
CA SER A 78 30.17 23.30 15.28
C SER A 78 30.47 22.22 16.33
N VAL A 79 30.89 21.04 15.88
CA VAL A 79 31.24 19.91 16.72
C VAL A 79 32.66 19.46 16.38
N ARG A 80 33.44 19.10 17.42
CA ARG A 80 34.74 18.44 17.27
C ARG A 80 34.56 16.94 17.46
N LEU A 81 35.12 16.17 16.53
CA LEU A 81 34.99 14.72 16.47
C LEU A 81 36.28 14.06 16.97
N GLY A 82 36.15 13.01 17.78
CA GLY A 82 37.25 12.11 18.07
C GLY A 82 37.54 11.17 16.90
N GLU A 83 38.68 10.46 16.93
CA GLU A 83 39.04 9.50 15.88
C GLU A 83 37.95 8.42 15.66
N LEU A 84 37.37 7.93 16.76
CA LEU A 84 36.29 6.93 16.71
C LEU A 84 35.01 7.48 16.07
N ASP A 85 34.66 8.75 16.31
CA ASP A 85 33.47 9.37 15.73
C ASP A 85 33.63 9.59 14.22
N VAL A 86 34.85 9.98 13.79
CA VAL A 86 35.20 10.09 12.36
C VAL A 86 35.11 8.73 11.68
N GLU A 87 35.64 7.68 12.30
CA GLU A 87 35.56 6.31 11.78
C GLU A 87 34.11 5.83 11.68
N ASN A 88 33.31 6.04 12.74
CA ASN A 88 31.89 5.69 12.76
C ASN A 88 31.09 6.44 11.70
N ALA A 89 31.32 7.74 11.53
CA ALA A 89 30.64 8.55 10.52
C ALA A 89 30.95 8.05 9.10
N SER A 90 32.22 7.71 8.82
CA SER A 90 32.65 7.15 7.54
C SER A 90 31.99 5.78 7.25
N LYS A 91 31.98 4.88 8.24
CA LYS A 91 31.33 3.56 8.12
C LYS A 91 29.83 3.68 7.86
N LEU A 92 29.15 4.58 8.59
CA LEU A 92 27.71 4.84 8.40
C LEU A 92 27.44 5.43 7.02
N ALA A 93 28.22 6.41 6.58
CA ALA A 93 28.06 7.04 5.28
C ALA A 93 28.19 6.02 4.14
N MET A 94 29.19 5.14 4.22
CA MET A 94 29.36 4.05 3.25
C MET A 94 28.22 3.04 3.27
N ALA A 95 27.78 2.62 4.46
CA ALA A 95 26.79 1.57 4.58
C ALA A 95 25.36 2.01 4.22
N LEU A 96 24.99 3.24 4.57
CA LEU A 96 23.67 3.80 4.31
C LEU A 96 23.59 4.56 2.97
N ASP A 97 24.74 4.82 2.33
CA ASP A 97 24.88 5.71 1.17
C ASP A 97 24.33 7.13 1.44
N VAL A 98 24.68 7.67 2.61
CA VAL A 98 24.20 8.96 3.13
C VAL A 98 25.37 9.90 3.35
N ASN A 99 25.13 11.20 3.20
CA ASN A 99 26.10 12.26 3.42
C ASN A 99 26.83 12.16 4.77
N GLU A 100 28.13 12.44 4.74
CA GLU A 100 29.03 12.31 5.88
C GLU A 100 28.65 13.25 7.05
N VAL A 101 28.20 14.48 6.79
CA VAL A 101 27.71 15.41 7.84
C VAL A 101 26.42 14.91 8.46
N VAL A 102 25.52 14.33 7.66
CA VAL A 102 24.28 13.72 8.19
C VAL A 102 24.61 12.55 9.12
N CYS A 103 25.60 11.72 8.77
CA CYS A 103 26.05 10.64 9.66
C CYS A 103 26.60 11.18 10.98
N VAL A 104 27.31 12.32 10.98
CA VAL A 104 27.72 13.00 12.21
C VAL A 104 26.52 13.48 13.01
N GLU A 105 25.50 14.06 12.39
CA GLU A 105 24.28 14.50 13.07
C GLU A 105 23.55 13.32 13.73
N LEU A 106 23.48 12.16 13.08
CA LEU A 106 22.90 10.93 13.63
C LEU A 106 23.71 10.40 14.83
N ILE A 107 25.05 10.47 14.76
CA ILE A 107 25.94 10.12 15.88
C ILE A 107 25.70 11.05 17.07
N VAL A 108 25.71 12.36 16.84
CA VAL A 108 25.45 13.37 17.89
C VAL A 108 24.10 13.11 18.55
N ALA A 109 23.05 12.91 17.76
CA ALA A 109 21.73 12.60 18.28
C ALA A 109 21.70 11.28 19.07
N SER A 110 22.47 10.27 18.67
CA SER A 110 22.58 9.01 19.41
C SER A 110 23.20 9.23 20.79
N ILE A 111 24.28 10.00 20.86
CA ILE A 111 24.96 10.35 22.11
C ILE A 111 24.05 11.19 23.02
N GLU A 112 23.36 12.19 22.47
CA GLU A 112 22.40 13.04 23.20
C GLU A 112 21.25 12.22 23.81
N ASN A 113 20.85 11.13 23.15
CA ASN A 113 19.84 10.19 23.64
C ASN A 113 20.40 9.09 24.56
N GLY A 114 21.68 9.16 24.95
CA GLY A 114 22.30 8.29 25.95
C GLY A 114 22.89 7.00 25.40
N ALA A 115 23.17 6.89 24.09
CA ALA A 115 23.90 5.74 23.54
C ALA A 115 25.33 5.66 24.11
N ASN A 116 25.73 4.47 24.54
CA ASN A 116 27.12 4.20 24.93
C ASN A 116 28.01 4.11 23.69
N ALA A 117 29.33 4.24 23.85
CA ALA A 117 30.29 4.24 22.74
C ALA A 117 30.17 3.04 21.78
N GLU A 118 29.84 1.85 22.29
CA GLU A 118 29.66 0.62 21.49
C GLU A 118 28.32 0.60 20.71
N ASP A 119 27.32 1.36 21.18
CA ASP A 119 25.95 1.36 20.64
C ASP A 119 25.67 2.57 19.73
N VAL A 120 26.58 3.54 19.62
CA VAL A 120 26.41 4.76 18.81
C VAL A 120 26.09 4.44 17.36
N GLY A 121 26.78 3.47 16.74
CA GLY A 121 26.53 3.06 15.36
C GLY A 121 25.12 2.47 15.15
N PRO A 122 24.73 1.41 15.88
CA PRO A 122 23.38 0.85 15.84
C PRO A 122 22.28 1.86 16.17
N ALA A 123 22.51 2.75 17.15
CA ALA A 123 21.59 3.83 17.47
C ALA A 123 21.42 4.80 16.30
N ALA A 124 22.51 5.25 15.68
CA ALA A 124 22.46 6.17 14.54
C ALA A 124 21.67 5.58 13.36
N VAL A 125 21.82 4.28 13.08
CA VAL A 125 21.02 3.56 12.07
C VAL A 125 19.54 3.49 12.47
N GLY A 126 19.23 3.23 13.75
CA GLY A 126 17.85 3.24 14.24
C GLY A 126 17.18 4.61 14.12
N ILE A 127 17.89 5.69 14.45
CA ILE A 127 17.42 7.07 14.25
C ILE A 127 17.16 7.32 12.76
N TYR A 128 18.09 6.94 11.89
CA TYR A 128 17.96 7.10 10.43
C TYR A 128 16.71 6.42 9.88
N LEU A 129 16.48 5.14 10.22
CA LEU A 129 15.31 4.41 9.75
C LEU A 129 14.00 5.03 10.26
N ARG A 130 13.99 5.53 11.50
CA ARG A 130 12.82 6.21 12.07
C ARG A 130 12.52 7.55 11.41
N GLU A 131 13.55 8.32 11.04
CA GLU A 131 13.38 9.56 10.29
C GLU A 131 12.82 9.30 8.89
N ARG A 132 13.24 8.24 8.22
CA ARG A 132 12.66 7.82 6.93
C ARG A 132 11.18 7.47 7.07
N ALA A 133 10.84 6.68 8.07
CA ALA A 133 9.45 6.35 8.38
C ALA A 133 8.64 7.63 8.70
N ALA A 134 9.19 8.57 9.47
CA ALA A 134 8.53 9.82 9.78
C ALA A 134 8.31 10.71 8.54
N ALA A 135 9.23 10.70 7.59
CA ALA A 135 9.08 11.40 6.32
C ALA A 135 7.94 10.81 5.48
N LEU A 136 7.87 9.48 5.38
CA LEU A 136 6.78 8.77 4.69
C LEU A 136 5.44 8.94 5.39
N GLU A 137 5.40 8.87 6.72
CA GLU A 137 4.17 9.15 7.49
C GLU A 137 3.71 10.59 7.28
N SER A 138 4.63 11.56 7.24
CA SER A 138 4.29 12.96 6.94
C SER A 138 3.70 13.11 5.54
N LEU A 139 4.31 12.45 4.54
CA LEU A 139 3.80 12.43 3.18
C LEU A 139 2.42 11.76 3.12
N LEU A 140 2.23 10.67 3.85
CA LEU A 140 0.97 9.93 3.91
C LEU A 140 -0.16 10.77 4.49
N VAL A 141 0.09 11.57 5.54
CA VAL A 141 -0.89 12.53 6.09
C VAL A 141 -1.32 13.53 5.01
N VAL A 142 -0.36 14.11 4.31
CA VAL A 142 -0.62 15.08 3.22
C VAL A 142 -1.44 14.43 2.10
N LEU A 143 -1.07 13.23 1.65
CA LEU A 143 -1.76 12.53 0.56
C LEU A 143 -3.17 12.06 0.95
N ARG A 144 -3.38 11.64 2.20
CA ARG A 144 -4.71 11.27 2.74
C ARG A 144 -5.64 12.47 2.89
N CYS A 145 -5.08 13.64 3.20
CA CYS A 145 -5.84 14.87 3.17
C CYS A 145 -6.26 15.20 1.74
N ALA A 146 -5.31 15.14 0.81
CA ALA A 146 -5.53 15.52 -0.58
C ALA A 146 -6.51 14.60 -1.32
N ASP A 147 -6.52 13.30 -1.02
CA ASP A 147 -7.47 12.36 -1.62
C ASP A 147 -8.85 12.33 -0.94
N GLY A 148 -9.04 13.20 0.06
CA GLY A 148 -10.28 13.37 0.80
C GLY A 148 -10.56 12.30 1.86
N THR A 149 -9.63 11.39 2.11
CA THR A 149 -9.90 10.29 3.05
C THR A 149 -9.80 10.70 4.52
N SER A 150 -8.83 11.54 4.85
CA SER A 150 -8.59 11.99 6.22
C SER A 150 -8.37 13.50 6.23
N PRO A 151 -9.43 14.31 6.38
CA PRO A 151 -9.30 15.73 6.63
C PRO A 151 -8.39 15.97 7.84
N VAL A 152 -7.57 17.01 7.77
CA VAL A 152 -6.53 17.27 8.76
C VAL A 152 -6.93 18.47 9.61
N ASP A 153 -7.22 19.60 8.97
CA ASP A 153 -7.71 20.82 9.61
C ASP A 153 -8.47 21.63 8.56
N ALA A 154 -9.72 22.01 8.85
CA ALA A 154 -10.62 22.62 7.87
C ALA A 154 -10.08 23.91 7.22
N VAL A 155 -9.11 24.60 7.84
CA VAL A 155 -8.45 25.78 7.26
C VAL A 155 -7.28 25.36 6.36
N MET A 156 -6.49 24.36 6.77
CA MET A 156 -5.33 23.87 6.04
C MET A 156 -5.65 22.87 4.92
N ASP A 157 -6.82 22.21 4.93
CA ASP A 157 -7.13 21.10 4.02
C ASP A 157 -6.91 21.48 2.54
N GLY A 158 -7.38 22.66 2.12
CA GLY A 158 -7.16 23.17 0.76
C GLY A 158 -5.68 23.42 0.44
N GLU A 159 -4.92 23.97 1.38
CA GLU A 159 -3.47 24.18 1.22
C GLU A 159 -2.70 22.86 1.09
N LEU A 160 -3.14 21.81 1.82
CA LEU A 160 -2.54 20.49 1.76
C LEU A 160 -2.87 19.76 0.45
N VAL A 161 -4.07 19.95 -0.09
CA VAL A 161 -4.45 19.49 -1.43
C VAL A 161 -3.51 20.10 -2.47
N ASP A 162 -3.41 21.43 -2.50
CA ASP A 162 -2.53 22.14 -3.45
C ASP A 162 -1.07 21.68 -3.32
N TYR A 163 -0.59 21.53 -2.08
CA TYR A 163 0.76 21.06 -1.81
C TYR A 163 1.00 19.63 -2.33
N ALA A 164 0.05 18.71 -2.14
CA ALA A 164 0.14 17.33 -2.63
C ALA A 164 0.15 17.27 -4.17
N GLU A 165 -0.74 18.03 -4.82
CA GLU A 165 -0.78 18.14 -6.27
C GLU A 165 0.52 18.69 -6.83
N GLU A 166 1.08 19.73 -6.21
CA GLU A 166 2.37 20.30 -6.61
C GLU A 166 3.53 19.32 -6.47
N LEU A 167 3.53 18.47 -5.44
CA LEU A 167 4.52 17.41 -5.25
C LEU A 167 4.45 16.35 -6.35
N LEU A 168 3.24 16.02 -6.80
CA LEU A 168 2.97 14.95 -7.76
C LEU A 168 3.00 15.41 -9.23
N LYS A 169 2.92 16.73 -9.50
CA LYS A 169 2.65 17.33 -10.81
C LYS A 169 3.55 16.86 -11.96
N ASP A 170 4.83 16.61 -11.71
CA ASP A 170 5.78 16.17 -12.74
C ASP A 170 5.97 14.65 -12.78
N GLY A 171 5.29 13.92 -11.90
CA GLY A 171 5.42 12.48 -11.74
C GLY A 171 6.70 12.01 -11.03
N THR A 172 7.61 12.91 -10.62
CA THR A 172 8.90 12.55 -10.00
C THR A 172 8.68 11.83 -8.68
N LEU A 173 7.84 12.36 -7.80
CA LEU A 173 7.53 11.71 -6.51
C LEU A 173 7.01 10.29 -6.72
N PHE A 174 6.11 10.09 -7.69
CA PHE A 174 5.52 8.79 -7.97
C PHE A 174 6.57 7.78 -8.46
N ASP A 175 7.42 8.16 -9.43
CA ASP A 175 8.56 7.36 -9.92
C ASP A 175 9.49 6.95 -8.77
N ARG A 176 9.80 7.89 -7.88
CA ARG A 176 10.65 7.65 -6.70
C ARG A 176 10.03 6.65 -5.72
N LEU A 177 8.72 6.78 -5.45
CA LEU A 177 8.00 5.84 -4.59
C LEU A 177 8.00 4.43 -5.19
N VAL A 178 7.73 4.28 -6.50
CA VAL A 178 7.78 2.96 -7.17
C VAL A 178 9.17 2.33 -7.05
N LYS A 179 10.24 3.10 -7.30
CA LYS A 179 11.63 2.64 -7.17
C LYS A 179 11.95 2.22 -5.73
N LEU A 180 11.46 2.97 -4.75
CA LEU A 180 11.73 2.72 -3.34
C LEU A 180 11.16 1.39 -2.84
N VAL A 181 10.01 0.94 -3.37
CA VAL A 181 9.44 -0.38 -3.01
C VAL A 181 10.43 -1.52 -3.28
N THR A 182 11.15 -1.43 -4.41
CA THR A 182 12.11 -2.47 -4.85
C THR A 182 13.56 -2.19 -4.47
N ALA A 183 13.82 -1.07 -3.79
CA ALA A 183 15.16 -0.70 -3.41
C ALA A 183 15.76 -1.72 -2.42
N PRO A 184 17.09 -1.92 -2.47
CA PRO A 184 17.76 -2.71 -1.45
C PRO A 184 17.55 -2.06 -0.07
N PRO A 185 17.40 -2.86 1.01
CA PRO A 185 17.26 -2.32 2.35
C PRO A 185 18.45 -1.39 2.70
N PRO A 186 18.22 -0.24 3.37
CA PRO A 186 19.30 0.65 3.77
C PRO A 186 20.28 -0.09 4.68
N GLY A 187 21.58 -0.13 4.33
CA GLY A 187 22.59 -0.97 5.01
C GLY A 187 22.88 -2.33 4.35
N GLY A 188 22.35 -2.60 3.15
CA GLY A 188 22.58 -3.84 2.39
C GLY A 188 21.54 -4.95 2.64
N PRO A 189 21.68 -6.15 2.03
CA PRO A 189 20.74 -7.25 2.25
C PRO A 189 20.70 -7.67 3.73
N PHE A 190 19.55 -8.18 4.18
CA PHE A 190 19.47 -8.87 5.46
C PHE A 190 20.45 -10.04 5.46
N LEU A 191 21.02 -10.39 6.62
CA LEU A 191 21.91 -11.53 6.72
C LEU A 191 21.16 -12.79 6.29
N VAL A 192 21.39 -13.23 5.05
CA VAL A 192 21.11 -14.62 4.68
C VAL A 192 22.05 -15.45 5.55
N ALA A 193 21.52 -16.28 6.45
CA ALA A 193 22.31 -17.34 7.07
C ALA A 193 23.10 -18.03 5.94
N SER A 194 24.41 -17.87 5.94
CA SER A 194 25.23 -18.05 4.74
C SER A 194 25.17 -19.50 4.22
N LYS A 195 24.26 -19.80 3.30
CA LYS A 195 24.42 -20.96 2.38
C LYS A 195 25.66 -20.81 1.49
N GLN A 196 26.22 -19.60 1.40
CA GLN A 196 27.48 -19.34 0.68
C GLN A 196 28.74 -19.87 1.38
N ASN A 197 28.66 -20.28 2.66
CA ASN A 197 29.81 -20.94 3.30
C ASN A 197 30.06 -22.36 2.78
N GLU A 198 29.05 -23.05 2.21
CA GLU A 198 29.25 -24.39 1.65
C GLU A 198 30.01 -24.36 0.31
N LEU A 199 29.84 -23.30 -0.50
CA LEU A 199 30.55 -23.13 -1.78
C LEU A 199 31.95 -22.53 -1.61
N ALA A 200 32.15 -21.65 -0.61
CA ALA A 200 33.46 -21.07 -0.32
C ALA A 200 34.45 -22.11 0.27
N LEU A 201 33.96 -23.08 1.05
CA LEU A 201 34.76 -24.20 1.55
C LEU A 201 35.20 -25.17 0.44
N ALA A 202 34.54 -25.16 -0.72
CA ALA A 202 34.84 -26.09 -1.82
C ALA A 202 35.94 -25.59 -2.78
N HIS A 203 36.29 -24.30 -2.79
CA HIS A 203 37.17 -23.72 -3.83
C HIS A 203 38.37 -22.90 -3.34
N GLY A 204 38.70 -22.93 -2.04
CA GLY A 204 39.93 -22.31 -1.54
C GLY A 204 40.07 -20.81 -1.86
N ALA A 205 38.95 -20.12 -2.10
CA ALA A 205 38.95 -18.68 -2.31
C ALA A 205 39.36 -17.99 -1.00
N PRO A 206 40.19 -16.94 -1.04
CA PRO A 206 40.51 -16.19 0.15
C PRO A 206 39.20 -15.69 0.79
N PRO A 207 39.10 -15.69 2.14
CA PRO A 207 37.93 -15.13 2.79
C PRO A 207 37.76 -13.70 2.30
N VAL A 208 36.55 -13.34 1.86
CA VAL A 208 36.20 -11.96 1.54
C VAL A 208 36.32 -11.17 2.84
N ALA A 209 37.50 -10.61 3.07
CA ALA A 209 37.74 -9.69 4.15
C ALA A 209 36.94 -8.41 3.87
N GLU A 210 36.17 -7.98 4.88
CA GLU A 210 35.67 -6.61 5.06
C GLU A 210 34.56 -6.08 4.13
N GLN A 211 33.54 -6.89 3.79
CA GLN A 211 32.25 -6.35 3.32
C GLN A 211 31.18 -6.18 4.42
N ARG A 212 31.54 -6.32 5.70
CA ARG A 212 30.63 -6.06 6.83
C ARG A 212 31.11 -4.86 7.65
N ALA A 213 30.86 -3.65 7.15
CA ALA A 213 31.26 -2.42 7.84
C ALA A 213 30.46 -2.14 9.14
N LEU A 214 29.31 -2.79 9.38
CA LEU A 214 28.43 -2.49 10.53
C LEU A 214 27.98 -3.70 11.38
N GLY A 215 28.65 -4.85 11.28
CA GLY A 215 28.26 -6.06 12.06
C GLY A 215 26.82 -6.54 11.74
N PRO A 216 26.26 -7.48 12.52
CA PRO A 216 24.85 -7.85 12.40
C PRO A 216 23.97 -6.70 12.88
N LEU A 217 23.55 -5.84 11.96
CA LEU A 217 22.58 -4.73 12.14
C LEU A 217 21.16 -5.20 12.56
N ASP A 218 21.04 -6.39 13.14
CA ASP A 218 19.74 -6.97 13.53
C ASP A 218 19.27 -6.41 14.88
N LYS A 219 20.17 -5.85 15.70
CA LYS A 219 19.85 -5.19 16.97
C LYS A 219 20.12 -3.69 16.86
N LEU A 220 19.11 -2.94 16.48
CA LEU A 220 19.13 -1.49 16.49
C LEU A 220 18.47 -0.97 17.76
N VAL A 221 18.68 0.31 18.08
CA VAL A 221 17.91 1.00 19.13
C VAL A 221 17.21 2.22 18.57
N ASP A 222 15.99 2.48 19.02
CA ASP A 222 15.28 3.71 18.67
C ASP A 222 15.83 4.93 19.45
N ILE A 223 15.33 6.13 19.13
CA ILE A 223 15.67 7.39 19.82
C ILE A 223 15.42 7.37 21.34
N ARG A 224 14.66 6.40 21.86
CA ARG A 224 14.37 6.22 23.29
C ARG A 224 15.18 5.08 23.90
N GLY A 225 16.17 4.56 23.18
CA GLY A 225 17.02 3.44 23.59
C GLY A 225 16.33 2.08 23.56
N ARG A 226 15.16 1.94 22.90
CA ARG A 226 14.42 0.67 22.85
C ARG A 226 14.93 -0.20 21.70
N PRO A 227 15.12 -1.52 21.90
CA PRO A 227 15.57 -2.40 20.84
C PRO A 227 14.52 -2.48 19.71
N ILE A 228 14.98 -2.40 18.47
CA ILE A 228 14.17 -2.56 17.26
C ILE A 228 14.90 -3.47 16.26
N LEU A 229 14.13 -4.20 15.45
CA LEU A 229 14.68 -5.04 14.39
C LEU A 229 14.72 -4.25 13.08
N ARG A 230 15.86 -4.30 12.39
CA ARG A 230 16.03 -3.64 11.09
C ARG A 230 15.04 -4.15 10.04
N GLN A 231 14.73 -5.46 10.05
CA GLN A 231 13.76 -6.05 9.14
C GLN A 231 12.36 -5.47 9.33
N GLU A 232 11.93 -5.27 10.58
CA GLU A 232 10.63 -4.66 10.89
C GLU A 232 10.59 -3.19 10.43
N CYS A 233 11.67 -2.43 10.64
CA CYS A 233 11.74 -1.05 10.16
C CYS A 233 11.63 -0.95 8.63
N VAL A 234 12.30 -1.86 7.91
CA VAL A 234 12.26 -1.90 6.44
C VAL A 234 10.89 -2.38 5.93
N ALA A 235 10.29 -3.37 6.59
CA ALA A 235 8.94 -3.83 6.26
C ALA A 235 7.92 -2.70 6.45
N GLN A 236 8.01 -1.97 7.57
CA GLN A 236 7.18 -0.80 7.85
C GLN A 236 7.39 0.32 6.82
N GLU A 237 8.64 0.59 6.44
CA GLU A 237 8.94 1.55 5.39
C GLU A 237 8.28 1.16 4.06
N ARG A 238 8.47 -0.08 3.60
CA ARG A 238 7.90 -0.56 2.34
C ARG A 238 6.37 -0.49 2.35
N ARG A 239 5.75 -0.83 3.48
CA ARG A 239 4.32 -0.66 3.71
C ARG A 239 3.90 0.80 3.55
N LEU A 240 4.57 1.74 4.23
CA LEU A 240 4.26 3.17 4.11
C LEU A 240 4.42 3.69 2.68
N VAL A 241 5.41 3.19 1.92
CA VAL A 241 5.61 3.55 0.51
C VAL A 241 4.46 3.10 -0.37
N VAL A 242 3.98 1.85 -0.22
CA VAL A 242 2.83 1.37 -1.02
C VAL A 242 1.52 2.06 -0.62
N GLU A 243 1.36 2.43 0.66
CA GLU A 243 0.25 3.29 1.11
C GLU A 243 0.35 4.70 0.48
N CYS A 244 1.55 5.29 0.41
CA CYS A 244 1.75 6.56 -0.31
C CYS A 244 1.43 6.44 -1.81
N LEU A 245 1.83 5.34 -2.46
CA LEU A 245 1.49 5.09 -3.88
C LEU A 245 -0.02 4.98 -4.10
N PHE A 246 -0.72 4.29 -3.20
CA PHE A 246 -2.17 4.17 -3.23
C PHE A 246 -2.86 5.55 -3.23
N HIS A 247 -2.50 6.42 -2.27
CA HIS A 247 -3.09 7.75 -2.19
C HIS A 247 -2.62 8.66 -3.33
N ALA A 248 -1.34 8.61 -3.71
CA ALA A 248 -0.82 9.39 -4.82
C ALA A 248 -1.58 9.12 -6.14
N ALA A 249 -1.92 7.85 -6.41
CA ALA A 249 -2.69 7.45 -7.59
C ALA A 249 -4.17 7.92 -7.57
N ARG A 250 -4.69 8.26 -6.38
CA ARG A 250 -6.05 8.77 -6.17
C ARG A 250 -6.11 10.30 -6.23
N VAL A 251 -5.08 10.99 -5.71
CA VAL A 251 -4.96 12.45 -5.78
C VAL A 251 -4.86 12.90 -7.24
N MET A 252 -3.94 12.32 -8.00
CA MET A 252 -3.83 12.59 -9.44
C MET A 252 -3.61 11.31 -10.23
N PRO A 253 -4.18 11.18 -11.45
CA PRO A 253 -3.85 10.09 -12.34
C PRO A 253 -2.34 10.06 -12.61
N PRO A 254 -1.67 8.90 -12.47
CA PRO A 254 -0.26 8.79 -12.83
C PRO A 254 -0.05 9.06 -14.32
N SER A 255 1.13 9.58 -14.67
CA SER A 255 1.56 9.65 -16.07
C SER A 255 1.61 8.25 -16.69
N THR A 256 1.58 8.16 -18.02
CA THR A 256 1.68 6.87 -18.71
C THR A 256 2.93 6.10 -18.30
N ALA A 257 4.09 6.75 -18.18
CA ALA A 257 5.32 6.10 -17.75
C ALA A 257 5.20 5.54 -16.33
N ASN A 258 4.72 6.36 -15.39
CA ASN A 258 4.55 5.96 -13.99
C ASN A 258 3.52 4.83 -13.82
N ALA A 259 2.43 4.88 -14.60
CA ALA A 259 1.43 3.82 -14.61
C ALA A 259 2.02 2.49 -15.11
N GLN A 260 2.85 2.53 -16.15
CA GLN A 260 3.54 1.33 -16.65
C GLN A 260 4.49 0.75 -15.61
N GLU A 261 5.28 1.59 -14.93
CA GLU A 261 6.17 1.14 -13.86
C GLU A 261 5.40 0.55 -12.67
N LEU A 262 4.29 1.17 -12.27
CA LEU A 262 3.40 0.65 -11.24
C LEU A 262 2.81 -0.71 -11.62
N LEU A 263 2.38 -0.88 -12.86
CA LEU A 263 1.88 -2.17 -13.35
C LEU A 263 2.98 -3.24 -13.37
N VAL A 264 4.23 -2.89 -13.71
CA VAL A 264 5.36 -3.82 -13.62
C VAL A 264 5.60 -4.23 -12.17
N LEU A 265 5.58 -3.28 -11.22
CA LEU A 265 5.71 -3.57 -9.79
C LEU A 265 4.59 -4.48 -9.29
N ALA A 266 3.35 -4.16 -9.64
CA ALA A 266 2.18 -4.94 -9.25
C ALA A 266 2.18 -6.34 -9.88
N GLY A 267 2.65 -6.48 -11.12
CA GLY A 267 2.84 -7.77 -11.78
C GLY A 267 3.86 -8.66 -11.07
N LYS A 268 5.02 -8.10 -10.68
CA LYS A 268 6.02 -8.81 -9.86
C LYS A 268 5.44 -9.24 -8.51
N SER A 269 4.69 -8.36 -7.86
CA SER A 269 4.03 -8.63 -6.58
C SER A 269 2.98 -9.73 -6.71
N ALA A 270 2.17 -9.69 -7.78
CA ALA A 270 1.16 -10.70 -8.06
C ALA A 270 1.78 -12.08 -8.33
N GLU A 271 2.92 -12.15 -9.02
CA GLU A 271 3.62 -13.42 -9.22
C GLU A 271 4.20 -13.96 -7.91
N ALA A 272 4.83 -13.11 -7.10
CA ALA A 272 5.35 -13.50 -5.79
C ALA A 272 4.25 -14.01 -4.85
N MET A 273 3.03 -13.48 -4.97
CA MET A 273 1.85 -13.85 -4.17
C MET A 273 0.93 -14.86 -4.85
N LYS A 274 1.37 -15.54 -5.92
CA LYS A 274 0.53 -16.54 -6.60
C LYS A 274 0.06 -17.66 -5.64
N ASN A 275 0.88 -17.99 -4.65
CA ASN A 275 0.52 -18.82 -3.51
C ASN A 275 0.63 -18.01 -2.22
N ILE A 276 -0.42 -17.25 -1.87
CA ILE A 276 -0.46 -16.33 -0.72
C ILE A 276 -0.04 -17.03 0.59
N ASP A 277 -0.46 -18.28 0.80
CA ASP A 277 -0.19 -19.03 2.03
C ASP A 277 1.30 -19.37 2.23
N GLY A 278 2.11 -19.28 1.15
CA GLY A 278 3.56 -19.49 1.19
C GLY A 278 4.40 -18.22 1.30
N VAL A 279 3.78 -17.04 1.34
CA VAL A 279 4.47 -15.75 1.42
C VAL A 279 4.75 -15.40 2.88
N ALA A 280 5.94 -14.85 3.15
CA ALA A 280 6.29 -14.40 4.49
C ALA A 280 5.31 -13.29 4.96
N PRO A 281 4.80 -13.32 6.20
CA PRO A 281 3.84 -12.33 6.69
C PRO A 281 4.30 -10.88 6.56
N GLU A 282 5.60 -10.61 6.72
CA GLU A 282 6.21 -9.29 6.58
C GLU A 282 6.24 -8.76 5.14
N ASP A 283 6.19 -9.64 4.13
CA ASP A 283 6.22 -9.26 2.71
C ASP A 283 4.80 -9.06 2.14
N LEU A 284 3.78 -9.64 2.78
CA LEU A 284 2.39 -9.53 2.35
C LEU A 284 1.92 -8.06 2.19
N PRO A 285 2.12 -7.14 3.17
CA PRO A 285 1.65 -5.76 3.05
C PRO A 285 2.21 -5.00 1.86
N MET A 286 3.49 -5.21 1.55
CA MET A 286 4.10 -4.63 0.36
C MET A 286 3.50 -5.21 -0.92
N GLY A 287 3.33 -6.54 -0.94
CA GLY A 287 2.76 -7.25 -2.06
C GLY A 287 1.35 -6.78 -2.40
N TYR A 288 0.39 -6.93 -1.47
CA TYR A 288 -0.99 -6.52 -1.74
C TYR A 288 -1.16 -5.01 -1.81
N GLY A 289 -0.33 -4.23 -1.10
CA GLY A 289 -0.33 -2.77 -1.20
C GLY A 289 0.00 -2.29 -2.61
N SER A 290 0.93 -2.97 -3.30
CA SER A 290 1.23 -2.69 -4.71
C SER A 290 0.04 -3.02 -5.63
N ILE A 291 -0.71 -4.09 -5.34
CA ILE A 291 -1.94 -4.45 -6.06
C ILE A 291 -3.02 -3.39 -5.84
N PHE A 292 -3.23 -2.96 -4.60
CA PHE A 292 -4.21 -1.92 -4.27
C PHE A 292 -3.84 -0.57 -4.88
N ALA A 293 -2.56 -0.18 -4.86
CA ALA A 293 -2.12 1.07 -5.49
C ALA A 293 -2.37 1.08 -7.00
N ALA A 294 -2.11 -0.04 -7.69
CA ALA A 294 -2.41 -0.19 -9.11
C ALA A 294 -3.92 -0.16 -9.40
N ALA A 295 -4.74 -0.84 -8.59
CA ALA A 295 -6.20 -0.79 -8.73
C ALA A 295 -6.76 0.62 -8.44
N ALA A 296 -6.19 1.34 -7.47
CA ALA A 296 -6.56 2.70 -7.12
C ALA A 296 -6.33 3.68 -8.28
N ALA A 297 -5.25 3.48 -9.06
CA ALA A 297 -4.98 4.28 -10.24
C ALA A 297 -6.14 4.24 -11.26
N PHE A 298 -6.90 3.15 -11.32
CA PHE A 298 -8.06 2.99 -12.20
C PHE A 298 -9.41 3.19 -11.51
N THR A 299 -9.44 3.54 -10.23
CA THR A 299 -10.69 3.70 -9.47
C THR A 299 -10.92 5.18 -9.17
N PRO A 300 -11.81 5.88 -9.91
CA PRO A 300 -12.16 7.26 -9.57
C PRO A 300 -12.74 7.34 -8.16
N VAL A 301 -12.33 8.35 -7.40
CA VAL A 301 -12.80 8.61 -6.02
C VAL A 301 -14.30 8.91 -6.02
N LEU A 302 -14.76 9.68 -7.00
CA LEU A 302 -16.17 9.97 -7.22
C LEU A 302 -16.80 9.00 -8.23
N SER A 303 -18.10 8.80 -8.11
CA SER A 303 -18.88 8.00 -9.06
C SER A 303 -19.34 8.86 -10.24
N GLY A 304 -19.58 8.22 -11.39
CA GLY A 304 -20.12 8.88 -12.58
C GLY A 304 -19.11 9.03 -13.71
N VAL A 305 -19.63 9.38 -14.89
CA VAL A 305 -18.86 9.48 -16.14
C VAL A 305 -17.82 10.60 -16.05
N ASP A 306 -18.17 11.75 -15.47
CA ASP A 306 -17.24 12.89 -15.36
C ASP A 306 -15.97 12.53 -14.55
N ALA A 307 -16.13 11.75 -13.48
CA ALA A 307 -15.02 11.26 -12.68
C ALA A 307 -14.17 10.21 -13.43
N ALA A 308 -14.78 9.43 -14.33
CA ALA A 308 -14.09 8.44 -15.16
C ALA A 308 -13.30 9.10 -16.30
N VAL A 309 -13.86 10.13 -16.94
CA VAL A 309 -13.30 10.78 -18.15
C VAL A 309 -11.89 11.33 -17.90
N VAL A 310 -11.60 11.81 -16.69
CA VAL A 310 -10.25 12.29 -16.30
C VAL A 310 -9.18 11.19 -16.42
N LYS A 311 -9.56 9.91 -16.37
CA LYS A 311 -8.67 8.74 -16.49
C LYS A 311 -8.67 8.11 -17.88
N THR A 312 -9.28 8.74 -18.90
CA THR A 312 -9.39 8.18 -20.26
C THR A 312 -8.03 7.88 -20.90
N GLU A 313 -7.10 8.85 -20.84
CA GLU A 313 -5.79 8.69 -21.48
C GLU A 313 -4.93 7.64 -20.75
N LEU A 314 -5.04 7.59 -19.42
CA LEU A 314 -4.45 6.52 -18.62
C LEU A 314 -4.98 5.14 -19.03
N ALA A 315 -6.31 4.99 -19.16
CA ALA A 315 -6.94 3.72 -19.53
C ALA A 315 -6.46 3.24 -20.90
N LYS A 316 -6.50 4.11 -21.92
CA LYS A 316 -6.02 3.78 -23.27
C LYS A 316 -4.54 3.38 -23.28
N ALA A 317 -3.69 4.15 -22.60
CA ALA A 317 -2.25 3.92 -22.62
C ALA A 317 -1.79 2.65 -21.87
N THR A 318 -2.65 2.11 -20.99
CA THR A 318 -2.36 0.91 -20.18
C THR A 318 -3.09 -0.34 -20.66
N SER A 319 -4.02 -0.22 -21.63
CA SER A 319 -4.87 -1.31 -22.11
C SER A 319 -4.08 -2.58 -22.47
N THR A 320 -2.99 -2.45 -23.22
CA THR A 320 -2.15 -3.59 -23.62
C THR A 320 -1.50 -4.29 -22.42
N THR A 321 -0.97 -3.51 -21.47
CA THR A 321 -0.24 -4.04 -20.31
C THR A 321 -1.20 -4.79 -19.36
N VAL A 322 -2.37 -4.19 -19.12
CA VAL A 322 -3.38 -4.75 -18.22
C VAL A 322 -4.01 -6.02 -18.80
N ASN A 323 -4.20 -6.08 -20.12
CA ASN A 323 -4.77 -7.23 -20.83
C ASN A 323 -3.75 -8.33 -21.17
N SER A 324 -2.67 -8.47 -20.40
CA SER A 324 -1.68 -9.56 -20.56
C SER A 324 -2.30 -10.96 -20.49
N ALA A 325 -2.05 -11.82 -21.48
CA ALA A 325 -2.66 -13.15 -21.56
C ALA A 325 -2.40 -14.05 -20.33
N ASN A 326 -1.26 -13.89 -19.66
CA ASN A 326 -0.82 -14.76 -18.55
C ASN A 326 -0.85 -14.05 -17.18
N ALA A 327 -1.83 -13.17 -16.96
CA ALA A 327 -1.93 -12.44 -15.69
C ALA A 327 -2.18 -13.39 -14.49
N PRO A 328 -1.37 -13.31 -13.41
CA PRO A 328 -1.67 -13.98 -12.16
C PRO A 328 -2.98 -13.46 -11.55
N PRO A 329 -3.64 -14.23 -10.65
CA PRO A 329 -4.96 -13.87 -10.14
C PRO A 329 -5.08 -12.46 -9.53
N LEU A 330 -4.10 -12.03 -8.73
CA LEU A 330 -4.09 -10.68 -8.17
C LEU A 330 -3.86 -9.58 -9.20
N PHE A 331 -3.09 -9.85 -10.27
CA PHE A 331 -2.97 -8.91 -11.38
C PHE A 331 -4.27 -8.84 -12.19
N SER A 332 -4.99 -9.96 -12.32
CA SER A 332 -6.32 -9.99 -12.91
C SER A 332 -7.35 -9.18 -12.09
N PHE A 333 -7.14 -8.95 -10.80
CA PHE A 333 -7.95 -7.98 -10.06
C PHE A 333 -7.68 -6.52 -10.48
N ILE A 334 -6.43 -6.17 -10.80
CA ILE A 334 -6.10 -4.86 -11.39
C ILE A 334 -6.75 -4.72 -12.77
N ARG A 335 -6.74 -5.79 -13.58
CA ARG A 335 -7.50 -5.85 -14.83
C ARG A 335 -8.99 -5.63 -14.59
N PHE A 336 -9.57 -6.30 -13.61
CA PHE A 336 -10.97 -6.12 -13.27
C PHE A 336 -11.28 -4.65 -12.94
N ALA A 337 -10.46 -3.99 -12.12
CA ALA A 337 -10.61 -2.57 -11.80
C ALA A 337 -10.51 -1.67 -13.05
N TRP A 338 -9.51 -1.91 -13.91
CA TRP A 338 -9.37 -1.21 -15.20
C TRP A 338 -10.58 -1.42 -16.10
N CYS A 339 -11.10 -2.64 -16.19
CA CYS A 339 -12.26 -2.96 -17.01
C CYS A 339 -13.54 -2.30 -16.49
N VAL A 340 -13.70 -2.16 -15.17
CA VAL A 340 -14.82 -1.40 -14.60
C VAL A 340 -14.74 0.08 -15.00
N LEU A 341 -13.55 0.69 -14.93
CA LEU A 341 -13.34 2.03 -15.49
C LEU A 341 -13.63 2.09 -17.00
N ALA A 342 -13.18 1.08 -17.74
CA ALA A 342 -13.39 0.97 -19.18
C ALA A 342 -14.88 0.85 -19.54
N LEU A 343 -15.70 0.19 -18.70
CA LEU A 343 -17.16 0.15 -18.82
C LEU A 343 -17.77 1.55 -18.63
N ASP A 344 -17.31 2.32 -17.64
CA ASP A 344 -17.76 3.70 -17.42
C ASP A 344 -17.39 4.63 -18.58
N LEU A 345 -16.27 4.35 -19.24
CA LEU A 345 -15.79 5.08 -20.43
C LEU A 345 -16.39 4.57 -21.75
N GLY A 346 -17.14 3.47 -21.73
CA GLY A 346 -17.72 2.87 -22.93
C GLY A 346 -16.70 2.21 -23.87
N LEU A 347 -15.56 1.75 -23.37
CA LEU A 347 -14.55 1.02 -24.15
C LEU A 347 -15.03 -0.41 -24.44
N THR A 348 -14.80 -0.87 -25.67
CA THR A 348 -15.35 -2.12 -26.19
C THR A 348 -14.71 -3.39 -25.62
N GLU A 349 -13.43 -3.30 -25.26
CA GLU A 349 -12.64 -4.40 -24.71
C GLU A 349 -12.98 -4.72 -23.24
N ALA A 350 -13.79 -3.87 -22.59
CA ALA A 350 -14.06 -3.96 -21.17
C ALA A 350 -14.73 -5.29 -20.78
N GLU A 351 -15.73 -5.73 -21.54
CA GLU A 351 -16.48 -6.98 -21.25
C GLU A 351 -15.59 -8.22 -21.39
N GLU A 352 -14.73 -8.25 -22.41
CA GLU A 352 -13.76 -9.33 -22.61
C GLU A 352 -12.73 -9.36 -21.48
N GLY A 353 -12.23 -8.20 -21.06
CA GLY A 353 -11.30 -8.11 -19.95
C GLY A 353 -11.91 -8.50 -18.60
N ILE A 354 -13.20 -8.20 -18.35
CA ILE A 354 -13.93 -8.73 -17.18
C ILE A 354 -13.96 -10.25 -17.24
N LYS A 355 -14.36 -10.83 -18.37
CA LYS A 355 -14.45 -12.28 -18.55
C LYS A 355 -13.10 -12.96 -18.25
N GLU A 356 -12.01 -12.45 -18.82
CA GLU A 356 -10.67 -13.00 -18.57
C GLU A 356 -10.19 -12.77 -17.12
N SER A 357 -10.66 -11.72 -16.45
CA SER A 357 -10.39 -11.52 -15.02
C SER A 357 -11.09 -12.56 -14.15
N LEU A 358 -12.34 -12.88 -14.45
CA LEU A 358 -13.12 -13.90 -13.75
C LEU A 358 -12.49 -15.29 -13.94
N LYS A 359 -12.09 -15.63 -15.18
CA LYS A 359 -11.40 -16.90 -15.48
C LYS A 359 -10.12 -17.06 -14.67
N ASN A 360 -9.42 -15.97 -14.38
CA ASN A 360 -8.19 -15.96 -13.61
C ASN A 360 -8.41 -15.79 -12.10
N ASP A 361 -9.62 -16.04 -11.60
CA ASP A 361 -9.94 -16.07 -10.16
C ASP A 361 -9.66 -14.73 -9.45
N ALA A 362 -9.80 -13.60 -10.17
CA ALA A 362 -9.50 -12.27 -9.64
C ALA A 362 -10.24 -11.94 -8.33
N LEU A 363 -11.53 -12.28 -8.25
CA LEU A 363 -12.38 -12.01 -7.10
C LEU A 363 -12.03 -12.91 -5.90
N GLU A 364 -11.72 -14.18 -6.15
CA GLU A 364 -11.27 -15.10 -5.12
C GLU A 364 -9.91 -14.67 -4.54
N ALA A 365 -8.97 -14.28 -5.41
CA ALA A 365 -7.63 -13.87 -5.00
C ALA A 365 -7.66 -12.65 -4.08
N ILE A 366 -8.47 -11.63 -4.42
CA ILE A 366 -8.61 -10.47 -3.53
C ILE A 366 -9.35 -10.82 -2.24
N ALA A 367 -10.36 -11.70 -2.28
CA ALA A 367 -11.03 -12.19 -1.07
C ALA A 367 -10.05 -12.93 -0.13
N LYS A 368 -9.07 -13.67 -0.67
CA LYS A 368 -8.01 -14.32 0.12
C LYS A 368 -7.11 -13.28 0.79
N VAL A 369 -6.68 -12.24 0.08
CA VAL A 369 -5.88 -11.14 0.66
C VAL A 369 -6.62 -10.52 1.85
N LEU A 370 -7.90 -10.18 1.69
CA LEU A 370 -8.70 -9.57 2.75
C LEU A 370 -8.84 -10.44 4.00
N LYS A 371 -8.62 -11.76 3.90
CA LYS A 371 -8.70 -12.71 5.03
C LYS A 371 -7.34 -12.99 5.68
N THR A 372 -6.24 -12.52 5.11
CA THR A 372 -4.91 -12.75 5.68
C THR A 372 -4.75 -12.04 7.02
N GLY A 373 -3.99 -12.65 7.95
CA GLY A 373 -3.65 -12.01 9.23
C GLY A 373 -2.95 -10.67 9.03
N ALA A 374 -2.03 -10.59 8.05
CA ALA A 374 -1.33 -9.35 7.72
C ALA A 374 -2.29 -8.20 7.35
N PHE A 375 -3.31 -8.47 6.51
CA PHE A 375 -4.32 -7.47 6.18
C PHE A 375 -5.22 -7.13 7.38
N GLN A 376 -5.56 -8.12 8.21
CA GLN A 376 -6.34 -7.88 9.43
C GLN A 376 -5.56 -7.04 10.45
N ASP A 377 -4.24 -7.15 10.50
CA ASP A 377 -3.36 -6.39 11.40
C ASP A 377 -2.97 -5.00 10.84
N ASP A 378 -3.45 -4.65 9.64
CA ASP A 378 -3.23 -3.32 9.08
C ASP A 378 -3.82 -2.22 9.97
N HIS A 379 -3.20 -1.03 9.91
CA HIS A 379 -3.72 0.17 10.53
C HIS A 379 -5.19 0.36 10.12
N PRO A 380 -6.13 0.58 11.05
CA PRO A 380 -7.57 0.56 10.75
C PRO A 380 -7.98 1.49 9.60
N VAL A 381 -7.33 2.65 9.49
CA VAL A 381 -7.55 3.61 8.40
C VAL A 381 -7.17 3.02 7.04
N ALA A 382 -5.99 2.40 6.92
CA ALA A 382 -5.52 1.76 5.68
C ALA A 382 -6.39 0.56 5.30
N ARG A 383 -6.75 -0.27 6.28
CA ARG A 383 -7.65 -1.42 6.07
C ARG A 383 -9.01 -0.97 5.54
N LYS A 384 -9.62 0.04 6.17
CA LYS A 384 -10.89 0.61 5.74
C LYS A 384 -10.82 1.21 4.32
N GLN A 385 -9.74 1.94 4.02
CA GLN A 385 -9.50 2.53 2.70
C GLN A 385 -9.45 1.47 1.59
N ASN A 386 -8.72 0.38 1.83
CA ASN A 386 -8.63 -0.73 0.88
C ASN A 386 -9.99 -1.41 0.69
N LEU A 387 -10.75 -1.65 1.77
CA LEU A 387 -12.10 -2.19 1.70
C LEU A 387 -13.05 -1.28 0.92
N GLU A 388 -13.02 0.04 1.16
CA GLU A 388 -13.83 1.02 0.45
C GLU A 388 -13.48 1.09 -1.04
N MET A 389 -12.21 0.99 -1.41
CA MET A 389 -11.80 0.94 -2.81
C MET A 389 -12.30 -0.34 -3.50
N VAL A 390 -12.09 -1.52 -2.90
CA VAL A 390 -12.59 -2.79 -3.46
C VAL A 390 -14.11 -2.73 -3.59
N HIS A 391 -14.82 -2.23 -2.57
CA HIS A 391 -16.27 -2.05 -2.61
C HIS A 391 -16.72 -1.08 -3.70
N ALA A 392 -15.99 0.00 -3.94
CA ALA A 392 -16.30 0.96 -5.01
C ALA A 392 -16.18 0.31 -6.40
N ILE A 393 -15.13 -0.50 -6.63
CA ILE A 393 -14.95 -1.28 -7.86
C ILE A 393 -16.14 -2.22 -8.06
N LEU A 394 -16.51 -2.99 -7.03
CA LEU A 394 -17.62 -3.95 -7.11
C LEU A 394 -18.98 -3.28 -7.27
N THR A 395 -19.23 -2.17 -6.58
CA THR A 395 -20.50 -1.44 -6.70
C THR A 395 -20.69 -0.88 -8.11
N ARG A 396 -19.63 -0.36 -8.73
CA ARG A 396 -19.64 0.07 -10.15
C ARG A 396 -19.82 -1.12 -11.08
N TYR A 397 -19.13 -2.23 -10.83
CA TYR A 397 -19.35 -3.46 -11.59
C TYR A 397 -20.81 -3.92 -11.52
N LEU A 398 -21.43 -3.96 -10.33
CA LEU A 398 -22.82 -4.35 -10.15
C LEU A 398 -23.77 -3.41 -10.90
N HIS A 399 -23.48 -2.09 -10.91
CA HIS A 399 -24.24 -1.13 -11.70
C HIS A 399 -24.25 -1.50 -13.20
N HIS A 400 -23.12 -1.91 -13.77
CA HIS A 400 -23.04 -2.37 -15.16
C HIS A 400 -23.64 -3.76 -15.36
N ASN A 401 -23.40 -4.68 -14.42
CA ASN A 401 -23.90 -6.05 -14.46
C ASN A 401 -25.43 -6.09 -14.60
N LEU A 402 -26.14 -5.26 -13.83
CA LEU A 402 -27.59 -5.14 -13.88
C LEU A 402 -28.14 -4.58 -15.20
N ARG A 403 -27.31 -3.91 -16.00
CA ARG A 403 -27.71 -3.27 -17.27
C ARG A 403 -27.21 -4.02 -18.51
N LYS A 404 -26.23 -4.90 -18.35
CA LYS A 404 -25.59 -5.64 -19.43
C LYS A 404 -25.75 -7.14 -19.19
N THR A 405 -26.69 -7.76 -19.90
CA THR A 405 -26.99 -9.19 -19.79
C THR A 405 -25.74 -10.08 -19.97
N ALA A 406 -24.79 -9.68 -20.82
CA ALA A 406 -23.54 -10.40 -21.01
C ALA A 406 -22.73 -10.55 -19.71
N LEU A 407 -22.61 -9.47 -18.93
CA LEU A 407 -21.89 -9.48 -17.65
C LEU A 407 -22.58 -10.38 -16.62
N HIS A 408 -23.90 -10.38 -16.59
CA HIS A 408 -24.66 -11.25 -15.69
C HIS A 408 -24.47 -12.73 -16.05
N ARG A 409 -24.55 -13.06 -17.34
CA ARG A 409 -24.34 -14.43 -17.84
C ARG A 409 -22.96 -14.99 -17.50
N MET A 410 -21.91 -14.16 -17.61
CA MET A 410 -20.54 -14.55 -17.23
C MET A 410 -20.42 -15.07 -15.79
N LEU A 411 -21.35 -14.69 -14.89
CA LEU A 411 -21.34 -15.16 -13.51
C LEU A 411 -21.94 -16.56 -13.32
N THR A 412 -22.74 -17.05 -14.27
CA THR A 412 -23.60 -18.22 -14.07
C THR A 412 -23.47 -19.28 -15.16
N ASP A 413 -23.11 -18.92 -16.40
CA ASP A 413 -23.15 -19.83 -17.56
C ASP A 413 -21.83 -20.55 -17.87
N GLY A 414 -20.79 -20.30 -17.07
CA GLY A 414 -19.47 -20.89 -17.24
C GLY A 414 -18.55 -20.19 -18.24
N THR A 415 -18.99 -19.13 -18.94
CA THR A 415 -18.10 -18.35 -19.82
C THR A 415 -17.01 -17.58 -19.05
N GLY A 416 -17.25 -17.31 -17.76
CA GLY A 416 -16.32 -16.68 -16.84
C GLY A 416 -15.39 -17.63 -16.08
N VAL A 417 -15.36 -18.93 -16.40
CA VAL A 417 -14.44 -19.90 -15.78
C VAL A 417 -13.46 -20.50 -16.78
N LYS A 418 -12.34 -21.05 -16.28
CA LYS A 418 -11.38 -21.78 -17.12
C LYS A 418 -12.03 -23.04 -17.70
N PRO A 419 -11.65 -23.45 -18.92
CA PRO A 419 -12.11 -24.70 -19.47
C PRO A 419 -11.65 -25.87 -18.57
N PRO A 420 -12.40 -26.98 -18.52
CA PRO A 420 -12.01 -28.16 -17.76
C PRO A 420 -10.60 -28.64 -18.14
N VAL A 421 -9.81 -29.00 -17.15
CA VAL A 421 -8.44 -29.50 -17.33
C VAL A 421 -8.40 -30.98 -16.98
N VAL A 422 -7.70 -31.77 -17.80
CA VAL A 422 -7.44 -33.19 -17.49
C VAL A 422 -6.12 -33.26 -16.73
N GLU A 423 -6.18 -33.60 -15.45
CA GLU A 423 -5.01 -33.78 -14.59
C GLU A 423 -5.00 -35.21 -14.06
N ASN A 424 -3.88 -35.92 -14.26
CA ASN A 424 -3.74 -37.33 -13.87
C ASN A 424 -4.86 -38.27 -14.39
N GLY A 425 -5.43 -37.95 -15.56
CA GLY A 425 -6.51 -38.73 -16.16
C GLY A 425 -7.92 -38.44 -15.61
N MET A 426 -8.05 -37.48 -14.68
CA MET A 426 -9.34 -37.00 -14.18
C MET A 426 -9.66 -35.64 -14.79
N THR A 427 -10.88 -35.46 -15.31
CA THR A 427 -11.39 -34.15 -15.72
C THR A 427 -11.75 -33.35 -14.47
N ILE A 428 -11.05 -32.26 -14.23
CA ILE A 428 -11.37 -31.29 -13.19
C ILE A 428 -12.35 -30.29 -13.81
N GLU A 429 -13.63 -30.45 -13.49
CA GLU A 429 -14.67 -29.51 -13.87
C GLU A 429 -14.77 -28.39 -12.82
N THR A 430 -14.85 -27.14 -13.29
CA THR A 430 -15.12 -25.99 -12.43
C THR A 430 -16.60 -25.68 -12.51
N ASP A 431 -17.23 -25.42 -11.37
CA ASP A 431 -18.62 -24.97 -11.31
C ASP A 431 -18.82 -23.74 -12.23
N PRO A 432 -19.73 -23.81 -13.22
CA PRO A 432 -20.04 -22.68 -14.10
C PRO A 432 -20.43 -21.39 -13.35
N ALA A 433 -20.98 -21.53 -12.14
CA ALA A 433 -21.40 -20.42 -11.29
C ALA A 433 -20.33 -19.99 -10.26
N LYS A 434 -19.10 -20.51 -10.33
CA LYS A 434 -17.99 -20.08 -9.46
C LYS A 434 -17.82 -18.55 -9.39
N PRO A 435 -17.90 -17.78 -10.50
CA PRO A 435 -17.72 -16.34 -10.41
C PRO A 435 -18.84 -15.63 -9.62
N MET A 436 -20.08 -16.14 -9.67
CA MET A 436 -21.16 -15.68 -8.79
C MET A 436 -20.82 -15.96 -7.32
N ALA A 437 -20.34 -17.18 -7.02
CA ALA A 437 -19.94 -17.57 -5.68
C ALA A 437 -18.81 -16.68 -5.13
N ASP A 438 -17.78 -16.41 -5.93
CA ASP A 438 -16.63 -15.56 -5.56
C ASP A 438 -17.06 -14.10 -5.33
N LEU A 439 -17.94 -13.57 -6.17
CA LEU A 439 -18.49 -12.22 -6.00
C LEU A 439 -19.28 -12.10 -4.68
N CYS A 440 -20.16 -13.07 -4.39
CA CYS A 440 -20.92 -13.09 -3.15
C CYS A 440 -20.01 -13.24 -1.92
N ALA A 441 -19.01 -14.12 -2.00
CA ALA A 441 -18.04 -14.33 -0.93
C ALA A 441 -17.20 -13.08 -0.65
N LEU A 442 -16.79 -12.36 -1.69
CA LEU A 442 -16.03 -11.12 -1.56
C LEU A 442 -16.88 -9.99 -0.96
N LEU A 443 -18.12 -9.81 -1.41
CA LEU A 443 -19.04 -8.83 -0.82
C LEU A 443 -19.33 -9.17 0.66
N ALA A 444 -19.51 -10.45 0.98
CA ALA A 444 -19.72 -10.90 2.35
C ALA A 444 -18.48 -10.63 3.22
N GLU A 445 -17.27 -10.84 2.69
CA GLU A 445 -16.04 -10.49 3.39
C GLU A 445 -15.95 -9.00 3.70
N ILE A 446 -16.23 -8.15 2.71
CA ILE A 446 -16.22 -6.69 2.88
C ILE A 446 -17.25 -6.26 3.92
N TYR A 447 -18.48 -6.76 3.85
CA TYR A 447 -19.54 -6.36 4.79
C TYR A 447 -19.38 -6.94 6.19
N ARG A 448 -18.64 -8.04 6.35
CA ARG A 448 -18.26 -8.52 7.69
C ARG A 448 -17.26 -7.58 8.35
N GLN A 449 -16.33 -7.01 7.59
CA GLN A 449 -15.30 -6.11 8.09
C GLN A 449 -15.77 -4.65 8.19
N ALA A 450 -16.67 -4.22 7.30
CA ALA A 450 -17.22 -2.87 7.23
C ALA A 450 -18.73 -2.93 6.86
N PRO A 451 -19.61 -3.27 7.82
CA PRO A 451 -21.05 -3.45 7.57
C PRO A 451 -21.74 -2.21 6.97
N GLU A 452 -21.25 -1.02 7.28
CA GLU A 452 -21.78 0.26 6.79
C GLU A 452 -21.68 0.40 5.26
N LEU A 453 -20.79 -0.36 4.61
CA LEU A 453 -20.63 -0.30 3.15
C LEU A 453 -21.78 -0.98 2.41
N SER A 454 -22.52 -1.89 3.05
CA SER A 454 -23.69 -2.54 2.45
C SER A 454 -24.76 -1.50 2.07
N ALA A 455 -25.02 -0.54 2.97
CA ALA A 455 -25.97 0.56 2.75
C ALA A 455 -25.54 1.53 1.63
N LYS A 456 -24.24 1.63 1.34
CA LYS A 456 -23.70 2.47 0.27
C LYS A 456 -23.85 1.86 -1.13
N CYS A 457 -24.23 0.58 -1.24
CA CYS A 457 -24.37 -0.10 -2.52
C CYS A 457 -25.82 -0.07 -3.01
N SER A 458 -26.19 0.95 -3.79
CA SER A 458 -27.56 1.11 -4.31
C SER A 458 -28.02 -0.04 -5.23
N SER A 459 -27.09 -0.72 -5.88
CA SER A 459 -27.34 -1.87 -6.76
C SER A 459 -27.50 -3.20 -6.03
N LEU A 460 -27.14 -3.27 -4.73
CA LEU A 460 -27.09 -4.54 -3.99
C LEU A 460 -28.45 -5.24 -3.93
N LYS A 461 -29.52 -4.50 -3.62
CA LYS A 461 -30.86 -5.08 -3.50
C LYS A 461 -31.32 -5.75 -4.81
N SER A 462 -31.26 -5.02 -5.93
CA SER A 462 -31.66 -5.55 -7.23
C SER A 462 -30.77 -6.70 -7.70
N PHE A 463 -29.48 -6.66 -7.36
CA PHE A 463 -28.57 -7.77 -7.60
C PHE A 463 -29.00 -9.03 -6.83
N LEU A 464 -29.30 -8.91 -5.54
CA LEU A 464 -29.74 -10.05 -4.71
C LEU A 464 -31.07 -10.63 -5.20
N GLU A 465 -32.02 -9.79 -5.62
CA GLU A 465 -33.30 -10.23 -6.19
C GLU A 465 -33.08 -11.07 -7.46
N ILE A 466 -32.30 -10.56 -8.42
CA ILE A 466 -32.03 -11.26 -9.68
C ILE A 466 -31.20 -12.53 -9.44
N ALA A 467 -30.17 -12.45 -8.59
CA ALA A 467 -29.32 -13.60 -8.27
C ALA A 467 -30.13 -14.70 -7.57
N GLY A 468 -30.97 -14.35 -6.58
CA GLY A 468 -31.80 -15.31 -5.86
C GLY A 468 -32.83 -16.04 -6.75
N ASP A 469 -33.37 -15.33 -7.74
CA ASP A 469 -34.32 -15.88 -8.70
C ASP A 469 -33.67 -16.75 -9.78
N GLY A 470 -32.45 -16.39 -10.22
CA GLY A 470 -31.74 -17.04 -11.32
C GLY A 470 -30.75 -18.15 -10.90
N GLU A 471 -30.52 -18.34 -9.60
CA GLU A 471 -29.50 -19.26 -9.12
C GLU A 471 -29.89 -20.73 -9.30
N HIS A 472 -28.95 -21.51 -9.83
CA HIS A 472 -29.14 -22.92 -10.18
C HIS A 472 -27.98 -23.82 -9.77
N SER A 473 -26.85 -23.26 -9.31
CA SER A 473 -25.80 -24.05 -8.65
C SER A 473 -25.93 -23.98 -7.13
N VAL A 474 -25.69 -25.12 -6.48
CA VAL A 474 -25.66 -25.23 -5.01
C VAL A 474 -24.52 -24.39 -4.44
N GLY A 475 -23.36 -24.36 -5.11
CA GLY A 475 -22.17 -23.68 -4.61
C GLY A 475 -22.36 -22.16 -4.49
N SER A 476 -22.85 -21.55 -5.56
CA SER A 476 -23.19 -20.12 -5.61
C SER A 476 -24.40 -19.77 -4.76
N LEU A 477 -25.42 -20.64 -4.67
CA LEU A 477 -26.56 -20.44 -3.75
C LEU A 477 -26.11 -20.34 -2.29
N VAL A 478 -25.22 -21.24 -1.85
CA VAL A 478 -24.66 -21.18 -0.48
C VAL A 478 -23.95 -19.86 -0.25
N LYS A 479 -23.13 -19.38 -1.20
CA LYS A 479 -22.44 -18.09 -1.07
C LYS A 479 -23.38 -16.88 -1.11
N LEU A 480 -24.44 -16.94 -1.90
CA LEU A 480 -25.50 -15.93 -1.89
C LEU A 480 -26.21 -15.85 -0.53
N LEU A 481 -26.53 -17.01 0.07
CA LEU A 481 -27.14 -17.06 1.40
C LEU A 481 -26.17 -16.64 2.52
N GLU A 482 -24.87 -16.93 2.40
CA GLU A 482 -23.84 -16.40 3.30
C GLU A 482 -23.77 -14.86 3.24
N LEU A 483 -23.86 -14.28 2.04
CA LEU A 483 -23.94 -12.82 1.85
C LEU A 483 -25.21 -12.26 2.51
N CYS A 484 -26.38 -12.87 2.26
CA CYS A 484 -27.64 -12.49 2.89
C CYS A 484 -27.55 -12.53 4.41
N THR A 485 -26.96 -13.60 4.97
CA THR A 485 -26.73 -13.75 6.41
C THR A 485 -25.82 -12.66 6.96
N THR A 486 -24.77 -12.29 6.23
CA THR A 486 -23.85 -11.22 6.62
C THR A 486 -24.56 -9.86 6.66
N ILE A 487 -25.38 -9.54 5.65
CA ILE A 487 -26.18 -8.31 5.62
C ILE A 487 -27.20 -8.29 6.77
N ALA A 488 -27.79 -9.45 7.09
CA ALA A 488 -28.76 -9.62 8.15
C ALA A 488 -28.19 -9.49 9.58
N GLN A 489 -26.89 -9.22 9.75
CA GLN A 489 -26.29 -8.94 11.06
C GLN A 489 -26.73 -7.58 11.65
N THR A 490 -27.39 -6.74 10.86
CA THR A 490 -28.00 -5.48 11.32
C THR A 490 -29.53 -5.59 11.33
N SER A 491 -30.22 -4.82 12.17
CA SER A 491 -31.70 -4.85 12.23
C SER A 491 -32.35 -4.45 10.90
N GLU A 492 -31.79 -3.44 10.22
CA GLU A 492 -32.28 -3.00 8.90
C GLU A 492 -32.01 -4.06 7.83
N GLY A 493 -30.79 -4.61 7.80
CA GLY A 493 -30.42 -5.67 6.87
C GLY A 493 -31.26 -6.94 7.07
N ALA A 494 -31.52 -7.35 8.31
CA ALA A 494 -32.34 -8.52 8.61
C ALA A 494 -33.76 -8.38 8.05
N ARG A 495 -34.37 -7.20 8.22
CA ARG A 495 -35.68 -6.89 7.65
C ARG A 495 -35.65 -6.92 6.12
N SER A 496 -34.66 -6.28 5.51
CA SER A 496 -34.49 -6.23 4.06
C SER A 496 -34.35 -7.62 3.45
N ILE A 497 -33.50 -8.46 4.03
CA ILE A 497 -33.27 -9.85 3.58
C ILE A 497 -34.50 -10.71 3.81
N PHE A 498 -35.19 -10.57 4.95
CA PHE A 498 -36.43 -11.30 5.20
C PHE A 498 -37.49 -10.99 4.12
N GLU A 499 -37.70 -9.70 3.81
CA GLU A 499 -38.63 -9.28 2.76
C GLU A 499 -38.20 -9.74 1.37
N LEU A 500 -36.90 -9.79 1.08
CA LEU A 500 -36.34 -10.27 -0.19
C LEU A 500 -36.61 -11.76 -0.39
N LEU A 501 -36.24 -12.60 0.58
CA LEU A 501 -36.42 -14.05 0.50
C LEU A 501 -37.90 -14.47 0.55
N GLN A 502 -38.76 -13.66 1.17
CA GLN A 502 -40.22 -13.89 1.14
C GLN A 502 -40.82 -13.64 -0.25
N ARG A 503 -40.24 -12.74 -1.04
CA ARG A 503 -40.75 -12.38 -2.37
C ARG A 503 -40.08 -13.15 -3.51
N SER A 504 -38.87 -13.67 -3.29
CA SER A 504 -38.14 -14.43 -4.30
C SER A 504 -38.95 -15.62 -4.78
N GLN A 505 -38.87 -15.89 -6.09
CA GLN A 505 -39.53 -17.03 -6.74
C GLN A 505 -38.53 -18.14 -7.09
N GLY A 506 -37.23 -17.89 -6.91
CA GLY A 506 -36.16 -18.84 -7.22
C GLY A 506 -35.76 -19.76 -6.08
N ALA A 507 -34.50 -20.15 -6.08
CA ALA A 507 -33.94 -21.07 -5.10
C ALA A 507 -33.75 -20.42 -3.72
N ALA A 508 -33.54 -19.11 -3.67
CA ALA A 508 -33.39 -18.35 -2.43
C ALA A 508 -34.76 -17.87 -1.89
N ASN A 509 -35.62 -18.82 -1.49
CA ASN A 509 -36.97 -18.55 -0.98
C ASN A 509 -37.24 -19.28 0.35
N TRP A 510 -37.95 -18.64 1.28
CA TRP A 510 -38.24 -19.23 2.61
C TRP A 510 -38.95 -20.58 2.56
N ASP A 511 -39.93 -20.75 1.68
CA ASP A 511 -40.72 -21.99 1.55
C ASP A 511 -39.88 -23.14 0.98
N ARG A 512 -38.74 -22.85 0.32
CA ARG A 512 -37.79 -23.86 -0.16
C ARG A 512 -36.68 -24.18 0.83
N LEU A 513 -36.39 -23.25 1.73
CA LEU A 513 -35.30 -23.37 2.72
C LEU A 513 -35.78 -24.00 4.04
N LEU A 514 -37.06 -23.84 4.38
CA LEU A 514 -37.75 -24.45 5.52
C LEU A 514 -38.40 -25.78 5.11
#